data_AF-A0A8J7DP20-F1
#
_entry.id   AF-A0A8J7DP20-F1
#
_cell.length_a   1.000
_cell.length_b   1.000
_cell.length_c   1.000
_cell.angle_alpha   90.00
_cell.angle_beta   90.00
_cell.angle_gamma   90.00
#
_symmetry.space_group_name_H-M   'P 1'
#
loop_
_entity.id
_entity.type
_entity.pdbx_description
1 polymer ?
#
loop_
_entity_poly.entity_id
_entity_poly.type
_entity_poly.pdbx_seq_one_letter_code
_entity_poly.pdbx_strand_id
1 'polypeptide(L)'
;MKKTAMTALVSTALLAAVPFPSIAQVDETIKSGTEINEISQRTTLLIVALNGDEQIAGHGSGSLIAREGDTCVGVTNEHVIRGQSRGLTYAVRTFDGEVHPVEAMRPFSQADLAIVTFECEEDYEPITLATYQLSPGQEVYLSGWPGGSAPGAPGTFVRQFTSGSISTLLDRPVAGYEVGYTNVTRGGMSGGQVLDEAGRLIAIHGLGITEDVSAIADRLNVSEDDAAALAGKTGFNYGIPVSTFLAGGAQSGRMPSMDVVYSTPQNAGNGSTVAGADYDYEPDARDRVRTTDILDDLDRVLDVVGRVCGFIGC
;
A
#
# COMPACT_ATOMS: atom_id res chain seq x y z
N MET A 1 -31.20 31.56 72.41
CA MET A 1 -30.62 31.93 71.10
C MET A 1 -29.35 31.12 70.86
N LYS A 2 -29.39 30.06 70.05
CA LYS A 2 -28.25 29.52 69.30
C LYS A 2 -28.82 28.83 68.05
N LYS A 3 -28.65 29.45 66.87
CA LYS A 3 -28.96 28.84 65.57
C LYS A 3 -27.71 28.09 65.14
N THR A 4 -27.83 26.77 64.98
CA THR A 4 -26.77 25.93 64.41
C THR A 4 -26.86 26.04 62.89
N ALA A 5 -25.84 26.63 62.26
CA ALA A 5 -25.69 26.65 60.81
C ALA A 5 -25.10 25.29 60.37
N MET A 6 -25.82 24.59 59.50
CA MET A 6 -25.40 23.34 58.89
C MET A 6 -24.84 23.69 57.51
N THR A 7 -23.51 23.64 57.38
CA THR A 7 -22.82 23.93 56.12
C THR A 7 -22.88 22.69 55.24
N ALA A 8 -23.66 22.74 54.14
CA ALA A 8 -23.69 21.70 53.13
C ALA A 8 -22.47 21.85 52.21
N LEU A 9 -21.57 20.85 52.22
CA LEU A 9 -20.50 20.70 51.25
C LEU A 9 -21.11 20.10 49.96
N VAL A 10 -21.32 20.94 48.95
CA VAL A 10 -21.65 20.49 47.60
C VAL A 10 -20.34 20.03 46.95
N SER A 11 -20.15 18.71 46.86
CA SER A 11 -19.01 18.12 46.17
C SER A 11 -19.31 18.13 44.67
N THR A 12 -18.83 19.14 43.95
CA THR A 12 -18.82 19.18 42.49
C THR A 12 -17.82 18.15 41.97
N ALA A 13 -18.31 16.98 41.56
CA ALA A 13 -17.50 16.04 40.79
C ALA A 13 -17.29 16.64 39.39
N LEU A 14 -16.07 17.09 39.08
CA LEU A 14 -15.66 17.35 37.71
C LEU A 14 -15.62 16.00 36.98
N LEU A 15 -16.64 15.72 36.17
CA LEU A 15 -16.56 14.71 35.13
C LEU A 15 -15.58 15.22 34.08
N ALA A 16 -14.31 14.79 34.17
CA ALA A 16 -13.39 14.94 33.06
C ALA A 16 -13.96 14.14 31.89
N ALA A 17 -14.48 14.84 30.88
CA ALA A 17 -14.86 14.22 29.63
C ALA A 17 -13.60 13.59 29.02
N VAL A 18 -13.54 12.27 29.02
CA VAL A 18 -12.51 11.54 28.28
C VAL A 18 -12.80 11.81 26.81
N PRO A 19 -11.89 12.41 26.03
CA PRO A 19 -12.12 12.57 24.60
C PRO A 19 -12.22 11.17 24.00
N PHE A 20 -13.42 10.78 23.58
CA PHE A 20 -13.55 9.63 22.69
C PHE A 20 -12.81 9.99 21.40
N PRO A 21 -11.96 9.12 20.85
CA PRO A 21 -11.38 9.35 19.54
C PRO A 21 -12.55 9.58 18.57
N SER A 22 -12.51 10.72 17.88
CA SER A 22 -13.47 11.02 16.83
C SER A 22 -13.33 9.92 15.79
N ILE A 23 -14.33 9.03 15.69
CA ILE A 23 -14.38 8.04 14.61
C ILE A 23 -14.51 8.85 13.34
N ALA A 24 -13.42 8.99 12.57
CA ALA A 24 -13.51 9.53 11.23
C ALA A 24 -14.54 8.67 10.49
N GLN A 25 -15.61 9.30 10.00
CA GLN A 25 -16.57 8.60 9.15
C GLN A 25 -15.88 8.42 7.80
N VAL A 26 -15.30 7.25 7.57
CA VAL A 26 -14.76 6.92 6.24
C VAL A 26 -15.90 6.98 5.25
N ASP A 27 -15.68 7.69 4.15
CA ASP A 27 -16.60 7.73 3.03
C ASP A 27 -16.62 6.37 2.32
N GLU A 28 -17.70 5.62 2.50
CA GLU A 28 -17.90 4.31 1.87
C GLU A 28 -18.65 4.40 0.54
N THR A 29 -18.88 5.61 0.01
CA THR A 29 -19.64 5.77 -1.22
C THR A 29 -18.87 5.23 -2.42
N ILE A 30 -19.60 4.60 -3.35
CA ILE A 30 -19.05 4.19 -4.65
C ILE A 30 -18.60 5.44 -5.41
N LYS A 31 -17.36 5.39 -5.90
CA LYS A 31 -16.66 6.44 -6.63
C LYS A 31 -16.52 6.08 -8.11
N SER A 32 -16.32 7.07 -8.95
CA SER A 32 -15.93 6.83 -10.34
C SER A 32 -14.50 6.27 -10.42
N GLY A 33 -14.18 5.54 -11.50
CA GLY A 33 -12.82 5.04 -11.73
C GLY A 33 -11.75 6.13 -11.75
N THR A 34 -12.10 7.36 -12.18
CA THR A 34 -11.19 8.52 -12.14
C THR A 34 -10.88 8.95 -10.72
N GLU A 35 -11.90 9.06 -9.85
CA GLU A 35 -11.70 9.38 -8.43
C GLU A 35 -10.86 8.29 -7.73
N ILE A 36 -11.10 7.02 -8.04
CA ILE A 36 -10.30 5.91 -7.52
C ILE A 36 -8.85 6.00 -8.03
N ASN A 37 -8.64 6.36 -9.30
CA ASN A 37 -7.29 6.56 -9.84
C ASN A 37 -6.56 7.68 -9.11
N GLU A 38 -7.22 8.80 -8.80
CA GLU A 38 -6.62 9.90 -8.02
C GLU A 38 -6.23 9.47 -6.59
N ILE A 39 -7.09 8.71 -5.91
CA ILE A 39 -6.77 8.12 -4.59
C ILE A 39 -5.53 7.22 -4.72
N SER A 40 -5.54 6.33 -5.71
CA SER A 40 -4.47 5.36 -5.93
C SER A 40 -3.15 6.05 -6.26
N GLN A 41 -3.17 7.13 -7.04
CA GLN A 41 -1.98 7.87 -7.44
C GLN A 41 -1.29 8.52 -6.24
N ARG A 42 -2.06 9.08 -5.29
CA ARG A 42 -1.52 9.72 -4.08
C ARG A 42 -0.89 8.71 -3.11
N THR A 43 -1.29 7.44 -3.19
CA THR A 43 -0.95 6.43 -2.17
C THR A 43 -0.10 5.28 -2.71
N THR A 44 0.10 5.17 -4.03
CA THR A 44 0.90 4.09 -4.65
C THR A 44 2.38 4.45 -4.58
N LEU A 45 3.14 3.67 -3.83
CA LEU A 45 4.57 3.84 -3.67
C LEU A 45 5.33 3.14 -4.81
N LEU A 46 6.37 3.78 -5.34
CA LEU A 46 7.40 3.11 -6.13
C LEU A 46 8.54 2.74 -5.18
N ILE A 47 8.86 1.46 -5.09
CA ILE A 47 9.96 0.96 -4.24
C ILE A 47 11.10 0.54 -5.15
N VAL A 48 12.29 1.10 -4.95
CA VAL A 48 13.49 0.74 -5.70
C VAL A 48 14.53 0.08 -4.80
N ALA A 49 15.17 -0.96 -5.32
CA ALA A 49 16.32 -1.61 -4.70
C ALA A 49 17.60 -1.07 -5.35
N LEU A 50 18.59 -0.76 -4.53
CA LEU A 50 19.84 -0.15 -4.93
C LEU A 50 21.00 -1.08 -4.57
N ASN A 51 21.96 -1.22 -5.47
CA ASN A 51 23.21 -1.93 -5.19
C ASN A 51 24.23 -1.01 -4.51
N GLY A 52 25.41 -1.56 -4.18
CA GLY A 52 26.49 -0.81 -3.53
C GLY A 52 27.11 0.32 -4.37
N ASP A 53 26.78 0.40 -5.66
CA ASP A 53 27.17 1.49 -6.57
C ASP A 53 26.01 2.48 -6.78
N GLU A 54 24.98 2.43 -5.93
CA GLU A 54 23.77 3.28 -5.96
C GLU A 54 23.00 3.20 -7.29
N GLN A 55 23.11 2.07 -8.00
CA GLN A 55 22.32 1.80 -9.19
C GLN A 55 21.07 0.99 -8.85
N ILE A 56 19.98 1.27 -9.58
CA ILE A 56 18.73 0.53 -9.45
C ILE A 56 18.96 -0.92 -9.90
N ALA A 57 18.91 -1.84 -8.95
CA ALA A 57 19.09 -3.29 -9.11
C ALA A 57 17.76 -4.04 -9.22
N GLY A 58 16.65 -3.39 -8.86
CA GLY A 58 15.30 -3.93 -8.93
C GLY A 58 14.28 -2.90 -8.48
N HIS A 59 13.00 -3.20 -8.68
CA HIS A 59 11.92 -2.34 -8.24
C HIS A 59 10.63 -3.14 -7.99
N GLY A 60 9.73 -2.51 -7.27
CA GLY A 60 8.39 -2.98 -6.98
C GLY A 60 7.47 -1.81 -6.66
N SER A 61 6.27 -2.14 -6.18
CA SER A 61 5.25 -1.18 -5.78
C SER A 61 4.94 -1.33 -4.30
N GLY A 62 4.21 -0.38 -3.73
CA GLY A 62 3.69 -0.44 -2.38
C GLY A 62 2.45 0.43 -2.20
N SER A 63 1.85 0.36 -1.02
CA SER A 63 0.74 1.24 -0.61
C SER A 63 1.11 1.97 0.66
N LEU A 64 0.95 3.29 0.70
CA LEU A 64 1.04 4.07 1.93
C LEU A 64 -0.20 3.79 2.80
N ILE A 65 0.00 3.20 3.98
CA ILE A 65 -1.10 2.68 4.82
C ILE A 65 -1.20 3.33 6.20
N ALA A 66 -0.14 4.00 6.65
CA ALA A 66 -0.18 4.77 7.89
C ALA A 66 0.86 5.88 7.88
N ARG A 67 0.63 6.85 8.78
CA ARG A 67 1.59 7.88 9.14
C ARG A 67 1.51 8.12 10.65
N GLU A 68 2.65 8.08 11.33
CA GLU A 68 2.78 8.30 12.77
C GLU A 68 3.79 9.42 13.02
N GLY A 69 3.31 10.66 13.12
CA GLY A 69 4.20 11.83 13.12
C GLY A 69 4.89 11.97 11.77
N ASP A 70 6.23 12.01 11.79
CA ASP A 70 7.06 12.14 10.60
C ASP A 70 7.49 10.78 10.04
N THR A 71 6.87 9.68 10.47
CA THR A 71 7.14 8.32 9.96
C THR A 71 5.98 7.83 9.10
N CYS A 72 6.25 7.58 7.82
CA CYS A 72 5.33 6.94 6.91
C CYS A 72 5.54 5.42 6.89
N VAL A 73 4.44 4.69 6.71
CA VAL A 73 4.45 3.23 6.67
C VAL A 73 3.84 2.75 5.37
N GLY A 74 4.63 2.00 4.60
CA GLY A 74 4.20 1.31 3.40
C GLY A 74 4.00 -0.19 3.61
N VAL A 75 3.05 -0.79 2.91
CA VAL A 75 2.96 -2.24 2.72
C VAL A 75 3.36 -2.63 1.31
N THR A 76 4.09 -3.73 1.16
CA THR A 76 4.53 -4.32 -0.11
C THR A 76 4.62 -5.85 0.01
N ASN A 77 5.09 -6.54 -1.02
CA ASN A 77 5.44 -7.96 -0.93
C ASN A 77 6.84 -8.17 -0.34
N GLU A 78 7.04 -9.30 0.32
CA GLU A 78 8.36 -9.68 0.87
C GLU A 78 9.39 -9.88 -0.24
N HIS A 79 8.99 -10.47 -1.38
CA HIS A 79 9.89 -10.67 -2.50
C HIS A 79 10.40 -9.36 -3.15
N VAL A 80 9.72 -8.22 -2.97
CA VAL A 80 10.19 -6.91 -3.43
C VAL A 80 11.43 -6.48 -2.62
N ILE A 81 11.44 -6.77 -1.32
CA ILE A 81 12.50 -6.34 -0.39
C ILE A 81 13.51 -7.45 -0.04
N ARG A 82 13.37 -8.64 -0.61
CA ARG A 82 14.21 -9.82 -0.30
C ARG A 82 15.72 -9.63 -0.57
N GLY A 83 16.05 -8.72 -1.49
CA GLY A 83 17.43 -8.35 -1.81
C GLY A 83 18.21 -7.72 -0.65
N GLN A 84 17.53 -7.29 0.42
CA GLN A 84 18.17 -6.79 1.65
C GLN A 84 19.19 -7.78 2.21
N SER A 85 18.86 -9.08 2.20
CA SER A 85 19.76 -10.16 2.64
C SER A 85 21.06 -10.27 1.83
N ARG A 86 21.10 -9.66 0.64
CA ARG A 86 22.24 -9.60 -0.28
C ARG A 86 22.95 -8.24 -0.25
N GLY A 87 22.62 -7.38 0.71
CA GLY A 87 23.23 -6.05 0.87
C GLY A 87 22.63 -4.97 -0.02
N LEU A 88 21.44 -5.18 -0.60
CA LEU A 88 20.73 -4.09 -1.28
C LEU A 88 20.12 -3.13 -0.25
N THR A 89 20.19 -1.84 -0.55
CA THR A 89 19.44 -0.79 0.14
C THR A 89 18.17 -0.46 -0.64
N TYR A 90 17.24 0.26 -0.02
CA TYR A 90 15.93 0.53 -0.59
C TYR A 90 15.55 2.00 -0.42
N ALA A 91 14.83 2.51 -1.40
CA ALA A 91 14.20 3.83 -1.34
C ALA A 91 12.75 3.74 -1.83
N VAL A 92 11.92 4.63 -1.30
CA VAL A 92 10.51 4.80 -1.67
C VAL A 92 10.38 6.14 -2.37
N ARG A 93 9.74 6.16 -3.54
CA ARG A 93 9.27 7.39 -4.16
C ARG A 93 7.76 7.56 -3.94
N THR A 94 7.37 8.71 -3.42
CA THR A 94 5.98 9.12 -3.17
C THR A 94 5.36 9.84 -4.38
N PHE A 95 4.09 10.23 -4.27
CA PHE A 95 3.30 10.77 -5.38
C PHE A 95 3.72 12.18 -5.83
N ASP A 96 4.28 12.96 -4.90
CA ASP A 96 4.82 14.31 -5.10
C ASP A 96 6.18 14.30 -5.80
N GLY A 97 6.88 13.18 -5.77
CA GLY A 97 8.12 12.96 -6.49
C GLY A 97 9.34 12.82 -5.60
N GLU A 98 9.19 13.06 -4.30
CA GLU A 98 10.25 12.92 -3.30
C GLU A 98 10.68 11.47 -3.15
N VAL A 99 11.97 11.28 -2.89
CA VAL A 99 12.60 9.97 -2.67
C VAL A 99 13.10 9.85 -1.24
N HIS A 100 12.59 8.84 -0.54
CA HIS A 100 12.86 8.59 0.86
C HIS A 100 13.66 7.30 1.03
N PRO A 101 14.84 7.33 1.66
CA PRO A 101 15.52 6.11 2.09
C PRO A 101 14.63 5.28 3.01
N VAL A 102 14.58 3.97 2.80
CA VAL A 102 13.87 3.07 3.70
C VAL A 102 14.70 2.87 4.97
N GLU A 103 14.12 3.20 6.12
CA GLU A 103 14.79 3.11 7.42
C GLU A 103 14.67 1.71 8.03
N ALA A 104 13.49 1.10 7.89
CA ALA A 104 13.26 -0.25 8.39
C ALA A 104 12.35 -1.05 7.45
N MET A 105 12.63 -2.35 7.39
CA MET A 105 11.87 -3.34 6.65
C MET A 105 11.50 -4.48 7.58
N ARG A 106 10.23 -4.89 7.57
CA ARG A 106 9.71 -5.97 8.41
C ARG A 106 8.93 -6.96 7.55
N PRO A 107 9.56 -8.07 7.12
CA PRO A 107 8.87 -9.15 6.42
C PRO A 107 7.94 -9.92 7.36
N PHE A 108 6.87 -10.48 6.79
CA PHE A 108 5.92 -11.34 7.50
C PHE A 108 6.33 -12.80 7.33
N SER A 109 6.19 -13.62 8.37
CA SER A 109 6.69 -15.01 8.33
C SER A 109 5.77 -15.99 7.61
N GLN A 110 4.50 -15.66 7.40
CA GLN A 110 3.47 -16.58 6.89
C GLN A 110 2.81 -16.09 5.60
N ALA A 111 3.18 -14.91 5.11
CA ALA A 111 2.66 -14.34 3.89
C ALA A 111 3.77 -13.59 3.16
N ASP A 112 3.71 -13.55 1.83
CA ASP A 112 4.61 -12.75 0.99
C ASP A 112 4.28 -11.25 1.12
N LEU A 113 4.43 -10.71 2.33
CA LEU A 113 4.15 -9.34 2.73
C LEU A 113 5.31 -8.77 3.52
N ALA A 114 5.54 -7.48 3.39
CA ALA A 114 6.46 -6.73 4.21
C ALA A 114 5.93 -5.32 4.48
N ILE A 115 6.36 -4.77 5.61
CA ILE A 115 6.22 -3.35 5.92
C ILE A 115 7.56 -2.66 5.64
N VAL A 116 7.49 -1.48 5.05
CA VAL A 116 8.62 -0.55 4.91
C VAL A 116 8.29 0.74 5.64
N THR A 117 9.26 1.33 6.35
CA THR A 117 9.12 2.63 7.00
C THR A 117 10.15 3.61 6.47
N PHE A 118 9.75 4.86 6.38
CA PHE A 118 10.59 5.96 5.89
C PHE A 118 10.12 7.28 6.53
N GLU A 119 11.03 8.24 6.64
CA GLU A 119 10.72 9.58 7.13
C GLU A 119 9.92 10.37 6.09
N CYS A 120 8.88 11.08 6.52
CA CYS A 120 8.00 11.85 5.68
C CYS A 120 7.47 13.11 6.41
N GLU A 121 7.97 14.28 6.03
CA GLU A 121 7.59 15.56 6.65
C GLU A 121 6.28 16.14 6.08
N GLU A 122 5.95 15.78 4.83
CA GLU A 122 4.78 16.29 4.10
C GLU A 122 3.45 15.65 4.56
N ASP A 123 2.33 16.34 4.25
CA ASP A 123 0.99 15.89 4.65
C ASP A 123 0.45 14.76 3.76
N TYR A 124 1.09 13.59 3.83
CA TYR A 124 0.61 12.39 3.15
C TYR A 124 -0.62 11.81 3.84
N GLU A 125 -1.70 11.65 3.08
CA GLU A 125 -2.92 10.94 3.50
C GLU A 125 -2.79 9.45 3.17
N PRO A 126 -2.70 8.55 4.18
CA PRO A 126 -2.62 7.12 3.92
C PRO A 126 -3.93 6.56 3.35
N ILE A 127 -3.84 5.48 2.58
CA ILE A 127 -5.03 4.83 2.04
C ILE A 127 -5.83 4.16 3.15
N THR A 128 -7.16 4.28 3.08
CA THR A 128 -8.04 3.49 3.96
C THR A 128 -7.99 2.02 3.57
N LEU A 129 -7.91 1.15 4.57
CA LEU A 129 -8.00 -0.29 4.42
C LEU A 129 -9.45 -0.75 4.59
N ALA A 130 -9.87 -1.76 3.84
CA ALA A 130 -11.16 -2.39 4.02
C ALA A 130 -11.04 -3.91 4.11
N THR A 131 -11.80 -4.50 5.03
CA THR A 131 -11.88 -5.95 5.20
C THR A 131 -13.32 -6.40 5.36
N TYR A 132 -13.79 -7.19 4.41
CA TYR A 132 -15.10 -7.80 4.38
C TYR A 132 -14.99 -9.07 3.52
N GLN A 133 -16.07 -9.86 3.44
CA GLN A 133 -16.08 -11.04 2.61
C GLN A 133 -15.94 -10.65 1.13
N LEU A 134 -14.78 -10.96 0.54
CA LEU A 134 -14.57 -10.85 -0.90
C LEU A 134 -15.38 -11.93 -1.63
N SER A 135 -15.77 -11.64 -2.86
CA SER A 135 -16.56 -12.55 -3.69
C SER A 135 -16.30 -12.33 -5.18
N PRO A 136 -16.27 -13.40 -6.01
CA PRO A 136 -16.23 -13.27 -7.46
C PRO A 136 -17.32 -12.35 -8.00
N GLY A 137 -16.97 -11.55 -9.01
CA GLY A 137 -17.85 -10.54 -9.62
C GLY A 137 -17.76 -9.15 -9.00
N GLN A 138 -17.12 -8.98 -7.84
CA GLN A 138 -16.83 -7.66 -7.28
C GLN A 138 -15.85 -6.90 -8.18
N GLU A 139 -16.17 -5.64 -8.48
CA GLU A 139 -15.30 -4.75 -9.26
C GLU A 139 -14.11 -4.32 -8.42
N VAL A 140 -12.91 -4.33 -9.03
CA VAL A 140 -11.67 -3.96 -8.37
C VAL A 140 -10.75 -3.19 -9.29
N TYR A 141 -9.99 -2.27 -8.71
CA TYR A 141 -9.04 -1.43 -9.41
C TYR A 141 -7.63 -1.74 -8.94
N LEU A 142 -6.66 -1.74 -9.85
CA LEU A 142 -5.27 -2.06 -9.54
C LEU A 142 -4.37 -0.91 -9.94
N SER A 143 -3.50 -0.48 -9.01
CA SER A 143 -2.47 0.54 -9.25
C SER A 143 -1.08 0.02 -8.90
N GLY A 144 -0.11 0.20 -9.79
CA GLY A 144 1.27 -0.21 -9.55
C GLY A 144 2.25 0.30 -10.60
N TRP A 145 3.54 0.02 -10.37
CA TRP A 145 4.67 0.48 -11.15
C TRP A 145 5.28 -0.66 -11.99
N PRO A 146 4.77 -0.91 -13.19
CA PRO A 146 5.36 -1.91 -14.08
C PRO A 146 6.82 -1.58 -14.41
N GLY A 147 7.61 -2.63 -14.53
CA GLY A 147 8.95 -2.59 -15.06
C GLY A 147 8.97 -2.44 -16.57
N GLY A 148 10.15 -2.03 -17.05
CA GLY A 148 10.35 -1.74 -18.45
C GLY A 148 9.93 -0.31 -18.80
N SER A 149 10.60 0.20 -19.82
CA SER A 149 10.35 1.53 -20.37
C SER A 149 9.06 1.52 -21.17
N ALA A 150 8.19 2.52 -20.96
CA ALA A 150 7.11 2.76 -21.91
C ALA A 150 7.71 2.95 -23.33
N PRO A 151 7.03 2.51 -24.41
CA PRO A 151 7.51 2.73 -25.77
C PRO A 151 7.87 4.22 -25.98
N GLY A 152 9.13 4.50 -26.30
CA GLY A 152 9.64 5.87 -26.48
C GLY A 152 10.13 6.58 -25.21
N ALA A 153 10.17 5.92 -24.04
CA ALA A 153 10.70 6.47 -22.80
C ALA A 153 11.67 5.52 -22.06
N PRO A 154 12.85 5.21 -22.64
CA PRO A 154 13.89 4.41 -22.00
C PRO A 154 14.21 4.90 -20.57
N GLY A 155 14.43 3.98 -19.62
CA GLY A 155 14.78 4.31 -18.24
C GLY A 155 13.69 5.06 -17.47
N THR A 156 12.43 4.94 -17.87
CA THR A 156 11.28 5.59 -17.21
C THR A 156 10.30 4.56 -16.69
N PHE A 157 9.92 4.66 -15.41
CA PHE A 157 8.78 3.95 -14.84
C PHE A 157 7.49 4.72 -15.15
N VAL A 158 6.44 4.01 -15.54
CA VAL A 158 5.12 4.62 -15.80
C VAL A 158 4.08 3.88 -14.99
N ARG A 159 3.46 4.54 -14.01
CA ARG A 159 2.40 3.94 -13.19
C ARG A 159 1.26 3.48 -14.09
N GLN A 160 0.72 2.31 -13.81
CA GLN A 160 -0.46 1.77 -14.49
C GLN A 160 -1.60 1.62 -13.51
N PHE A 161 -2.78 2.04 -13.98
CA PHE A 161 -4.07 1.87 -13.33
C PHE A 161 -4.97 1.03 -14.24
N THR A 162 -5.55 -0.04 -13.72
CA THR A 162 -6.44 -0.92 -14.48
C THR A 162 -7.67 -1.28 -13.67
N SER A 163 -8.83 -1.37 -14.32
CA SER A 163 -10.04 -1.95 -13.72
C SER A 163 -10.16 -3.42 -14.08
N GLY A 164 -10.92 -4.15 -13.26
CA GLY A 164 -11.19 -5.57 -13.42
C GLY A 164 -12.19 -6.04 -12.38
N SER A 165 -12.25 -7.34 -12.15
CA SER A 165 -13.11 -7.92 -11.15
C SER A 165 -12.46 -9.13 -10.50
N ILE A 166 -12.86 -9.42 -9.26
CA ILE A 166 -12.50 -10.67 -8.60
C ILE A 166 -13.08 -11.81 -9.42
N SER A 167 -12.23 -12.74 -9.82
CA SER A 167 -12.62 -13.91 -10.61
C SER A 167 -12.68 -15.18 -9.77
N THR A 168 -11.79 -15.31 -8.78
CA THR A 168 -11.69 -16.51 -7.96
C THR A 168 -11.15 -16.20 -6.57
N LEU A 169 -11.45 -17.08 -5.63
CA LEU A 169 -10.85 -17.13 -4.31
C LEU A 169 -10.30 -18.54 -4.12
N LEU A 170 -9.07 -18.66 -3.65
CA LEU A 170 -8.48 -19.96 -3.37
C LEU A 170 -9.02 -20.51 -2.05
N ASP A 171 -9.54 -21.75 -2.08
CA ASP A 171 -9.99 -22.44 -0.86
C ASP A 171 -8.86 -22.61 0.18
N ARG A 172 -7.61 -22.64 -0.29
CA ARG A 172 -6.40 -22.71 0.54
C ARG A 172 -5.40 -21.67 0.05
N PRO A 173 -5.20 -20.57 0.80
CA PRO A 173 -4.19 -19.58 0.46
C PRO A 173 -2.79 -20.17 0.39
N VAL A 174 -1.98 -19.70 -0.56
CA VAL A 174 -0.57 -20.11 -0.72
C VAL A 174 0.31 -18.90 -0.46
N ALA A 175 1.13 -18.95 0.60
CA ALA A 175 1.93 -17.79 1.05
C ALA A 175 1.10 -16.49 1.22
N GLY A 176 -0.16 -16.63 1.64
CA GLY A 176 -1.12 -15.52 1.79
C GLY A 176 -1.90 -15.14 0.52
N TYR A 177 -1.48 -15.60 -0.67
CA TYR A 177 -2.23 -15.35 -1.90
C TYR A 177 -3.54 -16.11 -1.89
N GLU A 178 -4.64 -15.39 -2.12
CA GLU A 178 -6.00 -15.93 -1.99
C GLU A 178 -6.92 -15.40 -3.10
N VAL A 179 -6.87 -14.11 -3.37
CA VAL A 179 -7.81 -13.45 -4.30
C VAL A 179 -7.22 -13.35 -5.69
N GLY A 180 -7.91 -13.93 -6.68
CA GLY A 180 -7.56 -13.84 -8.09
C GLY A 180 -8.49 -12.88 -8.83
N TYR A 181 -7.94 -12.04 -9.71
CA TYR A 181 -8.69 -11.02 -10.46
C TYR A 181 -8.20 -10.86 -11.91
N THR A 182 -9.02 -10.17 -12.70
CA THR A 182 -8.88 -10.02 -14.16
C THR A 182 -8.06 -8.81 -14.60
N ASN A 183 -7.67 -7.93 -13.67
CA ASN A 183 -6.88 -6.73 -13.96
C ASN A 183 -5.60 -7.10 -14.72
N VAL A 184 -5.22 -6.30 -15.72
CA VAL A 184 -3.96 -6.49 -16.45
C VAL A 184 -2.80 -6.03 -15.56
N THR A 185 -1.76 -6.86 -15.44
CA THR A 185 -0.55 -6.54 -14.66
C THR A 185 0.72 -6.88 -15.45
N ARG A 186 1.86 -6.35 -14.98
CA ARG A 186 3.20 -6.61 -15.52
C ARG A 186 4.18 -6.73 -14.37
N GLY A 187 5.33 -7.39 -14.61
CA GLY A 187 6.41 -7.47 -13.62
C GLY A 187 6.78 -6.07 -13.10
N GLY A 188 7.04 -5.94 -11.80
CA GLY A 188 7.27 -4.65 -11.11
C GLY A 188 6.05 -4.10 -10.37
N MET A 189 4.83 -4.52 -10.75
CA MET A 189 3.61 -4.08 -10.05
C MET A 189 3.41 -4.76 -8.69
N SER A 190 4.21 -5.77 -8.34
CA SER A 190 4.14 -6.47 -7.05
C SER A 190 4.24 -5.49 -5.88
N GLY A 191 3.38 -5.67 -4.88
CA GLY A 191 3.13 -4.76 -3.76
C GLY A 191 2.12 -3.66 -4.07
N GLY A 192 1.64 -3.58 -5.32
CA GLY A 192 0.66 -2.59 -5.77
C GLY A 192 -0.72 -2.78 -5.15
N GLN A 193 -1.53 -1.74 -5.25
CA GLN A 193 -2.83 -1.65 -4.60
C GLN A 193 -3.88 -2.42 -5.38
N VAL A 194 -4.76 -3.14 -4.67
CA VAL A 194 -6.04 -3.62 -5.21
C VAL A 194 -7.15 -2.96 -4.40
N LEU A 195 -7.94 -2.12 -5.06
CA LEU A 195 -8.93 -1.22 -4.47
C LEU A 195 -10.35 -1.66 -4.79
N ASP A 196 -11.27 -1.41 -3.86
CA ASP A 196 -12.70 -1.52 -4.11
C ASP A 196 -13.29 -0.25 -4.74
N GLU A 197 -14.60 -0.27 -4.98
CA GLU A 197 -15.35 0.83 -5.61
C GLU A 197 -15.41 2.12 -4.76
N ALA A 198 -15.00 2.09 -3.48
CA ALA A 198 -14.85 3.28 -2.64
C ALA A 198 -13.40 3.80 -2.62
N GLY A 199 -12.49 3.18 -3.37
CA GLY A 199 -11.07 3.52 -3.39
C GLY A 199 -10.28 3.02 -2.18
N ARG A 200 -10.80 2.01 -1.47
CA ARG A 200 -10.17 1.46 -0.25
C ARG A 200 -9.34 0.24 -0.60
N LEU A 201 -8.19 0.09 0.05
CA LEU A 201 -7.30 -1.06 -0.15
C LEU A 201 -7.95 -2.33 0.41
N ILE A 202 -8.16 -3.33 -0.45
CA ILE A 202 -8.75 -4.63 -0.07
C ILE A 202 -7.79 -5.81 -0.26
N ALA A 203 -6.77 -5.66 -1.11
CA ALA A 203 -5.70 -6.64 -1.28
C ALA A 203 -4.41 -5.99 -1.81
N ILE A 204 -3.29 -6.70 -1.63
CA ILE A 204 -1.96 -6.32 -2.12
C ILE A 204 -1.62 -7.22 -3.30
N HIS A 205 -1.43 -6.66 -4.50
CA HIS A 205 -1.04 -7.42 -5.69
C HIS A 205 0.34 -8.03 -5.52
N GLY A 206 0.60 -9.23 -6.05
CA GLY A 206 1.96 -9.77 -6.05
C GLY A 206 2.30 -10.85 -7.07
N LEU A 207 1.32 -11.54 -7.68
CA LEU A 207 1.57 -12.56 -8.69
C LEU A 207 0.94 -12.20 -10.03
N GLY A 208 1.74 -12.29 -11.08
CA GLY A 208 1.31 -12.12 -12.47
C GLY A 208 0.89 -13.44 -13.13
N ILE A 209 -0.01 -13.36 -14.10
CA ILE A 209 -0.53 -14.49 -14.90
C ILE A 209 0.57 -15.34 -15.59
N THR A 210 1.74 -14.76 -15.88
CA THR A 210 2.77 -15.38 -16.72
C THR A 210 3.86 -16.12 -15.95
N GLU A 211 3.74 -16.26 -14.63
CA GLU A 211 4.75 -16.95 -13.83
C GLU A 211 4.60 -18.48 -13.94
N ASP A 212 5.69 -19.16 -14.31
CA ASP A 212 5.74 -20.62 -14.33
C ASP A 212 5.76 -21.20 -12.90
N VAL A 213 5.25 -22.42 -12.73
CA VAL A 213 5.13 -23.11 -11.44
C VAL A 213 6.46 -23.11 -10.68
N SER A 214 7.56 -23.43 -11.35
CA SER A 214 8.89 -23.48 -10.73
C SER A 214 9.33 -22.10 -10.24
N ALA A 215 9.07 -21.04 -11.02
CA ALA A 215 9.40 -19.67 -10.62
C ALA A 215 8.58 -19.22 -9.41
N ILE A 216 7.29 -19.58 -9.34
CA ILE A 216 6.46 -19.31 -8.17
C ILE A 216 6.95 -20.11 -6.95
N ALA A 217 7.27 -21.38 -7.11
CA ALA A 217 7.73 -22.25 -6.03
C ALA A 217 9.02 -21.70 -5.40
N ASP A 218 10.00 -21.34 -6.23
CA ASP A 218 11.26 -20.73 -5.81
C ASP A 218 11.04 -19.36 -5.17
N ARG A 219 10.19 -18.51 -5.76
CA ARG A 219 9.94 -17.15 -5.24
C ARG A 219 9.16 -17.19 -3.92
N LEU A 220 8.21 -18.08 -3.73
CA LEU A 220 7.42 -18.14 -2.50
C LEU A 220 8.02 -19.10 -1.46
N ASN A 221 9.07 -19.84 -1.82
CA ASN A 221 9.64 -20.92 -1.01
C ASN A 221 8.56 -21.94 -0.58
N VAL A 222 7.77 -22.38 -1.56
CA VAL A 222 6.69 -23.37 -1.40
C VAL A 222 6.92 -24.57 -2.32
N SER A 223 6.16 -25.65 -2.14
CA SER A 223 6.24 -26.80 -3.04
C SER A 223 5.71 -26.45 -4.44
N GLU A 224 6.19 -27.14 -5.50
CA GLU A 224 5.62 -27.00 -6.85
C GLU A 224 4.12 -27.36 -6.88
N ASP A 225 3.67 -28.29 -6.02
CA ASP A 225 2.26 -28.65 -5.88
C ASP A 225 1.42 -27.47 -5.35
N ASP A 226 1.93 -26.74 -4.36
CA ASP A 226 1.27 -25.53 -3.86
C ASP A 226 1.34 -24.40 -4.89
N ALA A 227 2.48 -24.21 -5.54
CA ALA A 227 2.66 -23.21 -6.59
C ALA A 227 1.76 -23.47 -7.82
N ALA A 228 1.45 -24.73 -8.13
CA ALA A 228 0.55 -25.10 -9.21
C ALA A 228 -0.89 -24.59 -9.00
N ALA A 229 -1.31 -24.34 -7.74
CA ALA A 229 -2.59 -23.70 -7.45
C ALA A 229 -2.65 -22.24 -7.95
N LEU A 230 -1.49 -21.58 -8.10
CA LEU A 230 -1.36 -20.20 -8.55
C LEU A 230 -1.10 -20.10 -10.06
N ALA A 231 -0.31 -20.99 -10.64
CA ALA A 231 0.05 -20.96 -12.06
C ALA A 231 -0.89 -21.77 -12.98
N GLY A 232 -1.38 -22.93 -12.53
CA GLY A 232 -1.76 -24.01 -13.45
C GLY A 232 -3.21 -24.01 -13.96
N LYS A 233 -4.12 -23.18 -13.42
CA LYS A 233 -5.57 -23.37 -13.67
C LYS A 233 -6.43 -22.13 -13.83
N THR A 234 -5.87 -20.95 -13.62
CA THR A 234 -6.70 -19.77 -13.41
C THR A 234 -6.48 -18.68 -14.43
N GLY A 235 -5.25 -18.53 -14.95
CA GLY A 235 -4.96 -17.43 -15.87
C GLY A 235 -5.27 -16.07 -15.23
N PHE A 236 -5.15 -15.95 -13.90
CA PHE A 236 -5.47 -14.74 -13.16
C PHE A 236 -4.24 -14.20 -12.44
N ASN A 237 -4.31 -12.91 -12.11
CA ASN A 237 -3.36 -12.26 -11.23
C ASN A 237 -3.83 -12.44 -9.79
N TYR A 238 -2.90 -12.66 -8.86
CA TYR A 238 -3.24 -12.88 -7.45
C TYR A 238 -2.74 -11.78 -6.54
N GLY A 239 -3.56 -11.51 -5.52
CA GLY A 239 -3.22 -10.66 -4.39
C GLY A 239 -3.43 -11.36 -3.06
N ILE A 240 -2.87 -10.73 -2.03
CA ILE A 240 -3.00 -11.10 -0.62
C ILE A 240 -4.06 -10.18 0.00
N PRO A 241 -5.18 -10.70 0.53
CA PRO A 241 -6.22 -9.88 1.14
C PRO A 241 -5.70 -9.05 2.32
N VAL A 242 -6.28 -7.87 2.53
CA VAL A 242 -5.99 -7.01 3.69
C VAL A 242 -6.30 -7.72 5.02
N SER A 243 -7.27 -8.65 5.05
CA SER A 243 -7.51 -9.49 6.23
C SER A 243 -6.26 -10.30 6.64
N THR A 244 -5.53 -10.85 5.67
CA THR A 244 -4.27 -11.59 5.90
C THR A 244 -3.19 -10.65 6.44
N PHE A 245 -3.07 -9.44 5.88
CA PHE A 245 -2.15 -8.41 6.37
C PHE A 245 -2.46 -8.02 7.83
N LEU A 246 -3.71 -7.70 8.15
CA LEU A 246 -4.12 -7.31 9.51
C LEU A 246 -3.91 -8.46 10.51
N ALA A 247 -4.20 -9.70 10.12
CA ALA A 247 -3.97 -10.88 10.95
C ALA A 247 -2.48 -11.13 11.23
N GLY A 248 -1.61 -11.01 10.23
CA GLY A 248 -0.16 -11.15 10.40
C GLY A 248 0.47 -10.01 11.20
N GLY A 249 -0.08 -8.81 11.07
CA GLY A 249 0.33 -7.64 11.82
C GLY A 249 0.17 -7.81 13.33
N ALA A 250 -0.97 -8.35 13.76
CA ALA A 250 -1.24 -8.64 15.16
C ALA A 250 -0.27 -9.66 15.79
N GLN A 251 0.40 -10.49 14.99
CA GLN A 251 1.32 -11.53 15.44
C GLN A 251 2.79 -11.08 15.46
N SER A 252 3.15 -10.07 14.65
CA SER A 252 4.54 -9.68 14.38
C SER A 252 5.02 -8.45 15.16
N GLY A 253 4.14 -7.78 15.93
CA GLY A 253 4.49 -6.65 16.78
C GLY A 253 3.38 -5.60 16.85
N ARG A 254 3.72 -4.37 17.25
CA ARG A 254 2.80 -3.23 17.16
C ARG A 254 2.61 -2.86 15.69
N MET A 255 1.38 -2.93 15.21
CA MET A 255 0.96 -2.36 13.93
C MET A 255 0.75 -0.85 14.09
N PRO A 256 1.03 -0.06 13.04
CA PRO A 256 0.75 1.36 13.10
C PRO A 256 -0.76 1.60 13.20
N SER A 257 -1.15 2.80 13.65
CA SER A 257 -2.55 3.23 13.55
C SER A 257 -2.94 3.37 12.07
N MET A 258 -3.96 2.64 11.63
CA MET A 258 -4.48 2.64 10.26
C MET A 258 -5.98 2.85 10.28
N ASP A 259 -6.52 3.49 9.25
CA ASP A 259 -7.96 3.58 9.05
C ASP A 259 -8.45 2.27 8.42
N VAL A 260 -9.28 1.53 9.16
CA VAL A 260 -9.80 0.22 8.73
C VAL A 260 -11.33 0.20 8.79
N VAL A 261 -11.94 -0.17 7.67
CA VAL A 261 -13.40 -0.32 7.51
C VAL A 261 -13.80 -1.78 7.32
N TYR A 262 -14.98 -2.16 7.79
CA TYR A 262 -15.45 -3.55 7.84
C TYR A 262 -16.70 -3.83 6.99
N SER A 263 -17.07 -2.91 6.11
CA SER A 263 -18.30 -2.92 5.30
C SER A 263 -17.98 -2.75 3.81
N THR A 264 -18.87 -3.27 2.97
CA THR A 264 -18.81 -3.09 1.50
C THR A 264 -19.12 -1.65 1.11
N PRO A 265 -18.65 -1.17 -0.05
CA PRO A 265 -19.03 0.14 -0.59
C PRO A 265 -20.56 0.27 -0.70
N GLN A 266 -21.07 1.48 -0.51
CA GLN A 266 -22.49 1.79 -0.54
C GLN A 266 -22.81 2.68 -1.74
N ASN A 267 -23.93 2.41 -2.40
CA ASN A 267 -24.47 3.36 -3.37
C ASN A 267 -24.77 4.68 -2.65
N ALA A 268 -24.43 5.82 -3.28
CA ALA A 268 -24.90 7.11 -2.79
C ALA A 268 -26.42 7.04 -2.64
N GLY A 269 -26.95 7.48 -1.49
CA GLY A 269 -28.36 7.32 -1.10
C GLY A 269 -29.41 7.91 -2.06
N ASN A 270 -28.99 8.51 -3.18
CA ASN A 270 -29.81 9.05 -4.25
C ASN A 270 -29.72 8.32 -5.60
N GLY A 271 -29.07 7.15 -5.68
CA GLY A 271 -28.99 6.38 -6.93
C GLY A 271 -28.23 7.09 -8.06
N SER A 272 -27.49 8.15 -7.73
CA SER A 272 -26.60 8.80 -8.66
C SER A 272 -25.32 7.97 -8.72
N THR A 273 -25.21 7.11 -9.74
CA THR A 273 -23.88 6.87 -10.29
C THR A 273 -23.36 8.24 -10.71
N VAL A 274 -22.21 8.65 -10.20
CA VAL A 274 -21.57 9.87 -10.69
C VAL A 274 -21.28 9.58 -12.16
N ALA A 275 -22.10 10.15 -13.05
CA ALA A 275 -21.81 10.13 -14.47
C ALA A 275 -20.42 10.75 -14.60
N GLY A 276 -19.44 9.98 -15.06
CA GLY A 276 -18.11 10.51 -15.30
C GLY A 276 -18.26 11.77 -16.13
N ALA A 277 -17.78 12.90 -15.59
CA ALA A 277 -17.68 14.13 -16.37
C ALA A 277 -16.93 13.81 -17.68
N ASP A 278 -17.15 14.61 -18.73
CA ASP A 278 -16.36 14.52 -19.96
C ASP A 278 -14.88 14.52 -19.58
N TYR A 279 -14.25 13.35 -19.62
CA TYR A 279 -12.88 13.15 -19.17
C TYR A 279 -11.97 13.38 -20.37
N ASP A 280 -11.28 14.52 -20.38
CA ASP A 280 -10.17 14.74 -21.30
C ASP A 280 -8.91 14.13 -20.68
N TYR A 281 -8.30 13.18 -21.39
CA TYR A 281 -7.10 12.51 -20.89
C TYR A 281 -5.91 13.45 -21.00
N GLU A 282 -5.45 13.98 -19.88
CA GLU A 282 -4.15 14.62 -19.76
C GLU A 282 -3.15 13.65 -19.09
N PRO A 283 -2.00 13.36 -19.71
CA PRO A 283 -0.95 12.58 -19.06
C PRO A 283 -0.51 13.26 -17.77
N ASP A 284 -0.68 12.60 -16.63
CA ASP A 284 -0.18 13.11 -15.36
C ASP A 284 1.34 12.94 -15.29
N ALA A 285 2.06 14.04 -15.10
CA ALA A 285 3.51 14.01 -14.98
C ALA A 285 3.98 13.16 -13.79
N ARG A 286 3.18 13.03 -12.73
CA ARG A 286 3.50 12.23 -11.54
C ARG A 286 3.50 10.74 -11.81
N ASP A 287 2.80 10.30 -12.86
CA ASP A 287 2.76 8.90 -13.28
C ASP A 287 3.99 8.49 -14.09
N ARG A 288 4.90 9.41 -14.43
CA ARG A 288 6.09 9.13 -15.25
C ARG A 288 7.35 9.55 -14.50
N VAL A 289 8.21 8.58 -14.21
CA VAL A 289 9.39 8.79 -13.36
C VAL A 289 10.63 8.32 -14.10
N ARG A 290 11.59 9.23 -14.32
CA ARG A 290 12.89 8.84 -14.86
C ARG A 290 13.76 8.28 -13.76
N THR A 291 14.45 7.19 -14.06
CA THR A 291 15.42 6.57 -13.14
C THR A 291 16.51 7.54 -12.71
N THR A 292 16.97 8.43 -13.58
CA THR A 292 17.93 9.49 -13.24
C THR A 292 17.40 10.44 -12.17
N ASP A 293 16.12 10.80 -12.23
CA ASP A 293 15.53 11.74 -11.29
C ASP A 293 15.45 11.12 -9.89
N ILE A 294 15.27 9.79 -9.81
CA ILE A 294 15.31 9.05 -8.54
C ILE A 294 16.71 9.09 -7.92
N LEU A 295 17.74 8.84 -8.72
CA LEU A 295 19.12 8.80 -8.26
C LEU A 295 19.62 10.20 -7.85
N ASP A 296 19.33 11.22 -8.65
CA ASP A 296 19.70 12.61 -8.37
C ASP A 296 19.06 13.14 -7.06
N ASP A 297 17.85 12.68 -6.73
CA ASP A 297 17.17 13.06 -5.51
C ASP A 297 17.72 12.31 -4.29
N LEU A 298 17.99 11.01 -4.43
CA LEU A 298 18.61 10.20 -3.38
C LEU A 298 20.00 10.74 -2.99
N ASP A 299 20.85 11.05 -3.96
CA ASP A 299 22.19 11.61 -3.72
C ASP A 299 22.10 12.91 -2.92
N ARG A 300 21.08 13.73 -3.20
CA ARG A 300 20.83 14.98 -2.46
C ARG A 300 20.44 14.70 -1.02
N VAL A 301 19.51 13.77 -0.79
CA VAL A 301 19.06 13.39 0.56
C VAL A 301 20.24 12.84 1.37
N LEU A 302 21.02 11.92 0.79
CA LEU A 302 22.17 11.30 1.46
C LEU A 302 23.30 12.31 1.75
N ASP A 303 23.58 13.25 0.84
CA ASP A 303 24.57 14.32 1.08
C ASP A 303 24.12 15.27 2.19
N VAL A 304 22.83 15.61 2.28
CA VAL A 304 22.28 16.41 3.38
C VAL A 304 22.46 15.69 4.71
N VAL A 305 22.09 14.41 4.80
CA VAL A 305 22.30 13.59 6.01
C VAL A 305 23.77 13.51 6.37
N GLY A 306 24.66 13.28 5.39
CA GLY A 306 26.11 13.22 5.59
C GLY A 306 26.70 14.53 6.14
N ARG A 307 26.25 15.68 5.64
CA ARG A 307 26.67 17.01 6.12
C ARG A 307 26.15 17.30 7.52
N VAL A 308 24.90 16.94 7.81
CA VAL A 308 24.28 17.11 9.14
C VAL A 308 24.98 16.21 10.17
N CYS A 309 25.21 14.93 9.86
CA CYS A 309 25.96 14.01 10.71
C CYS A 309 27.41 14.46 10.92
N GLY A 310 28.07 14.99 9.89
CA GLY A 310 29.43 15.56 9.99
C GLY A 310 29.51 16.81 10.86
N PHE A 311 28.42 17.56 11.00
CA PHE A 311 28.34 18.77 11.84
C PHE A 311 27.94 18.45 13.29
N ILE A 312 27.15 17.40 13.52
CA ILE A 312 26.54 17.09 14.84
C ILE A 312 27.20 15.89 15.53
N GLY A 313 27.99 15.06 14.81
CA GLY A 313 28.77 13.95 15.39
C GLY A 313 27.91 12.74 15.74
N CYS A 314 27.25 12.17 14.73
CA CYS A 314 26.55 10.88 14.83
C CYS A 314 27.52 9.69 14.89
#